data_AF-D6GW59-F1
#
_entry.id   AF-D6GW59-F1
#
_cell.length_a   1.000
_cell.length_b   1.000
_cell.length_c   1.000
_cell.angle_alpha   90.00
_cell.angle_beta   90.00
_cell.angle_gamma   90.00
#
_symmetry.space_group_name_H-M   'P 1'
#
loop_
_entity.id
_entity.type
_entity.pdbx_description
1 polymer ?
#
loop_
_entity_poly.entity_id
_entity_poly.type
_entity_poly.pdbx_seq_one_letter_code
_entity_poly.pdbx_strand_id
1 'polypeptide(L)'
;MLFEELCNYLLKLEKTSKRLEMIDILSEVFLKTKKEEINYTVNFIQEQLLPPFYNVQLGIADKMVEKAIALAYNKPSSKILEEYKKVGDLGEVANKHKIYFQVFRLK
;
A
#
# COMPACT_ATOMS: atom_id res chain seq x y z
N MET A 1 -14.02 -3.42 3.39
CA MET A 1 -13.90 -2.15 2.64
C MET A 1 -13.03 -2.40 1.41
N LEU A 2 -13.09 -1.55 0.38
CA LEU A 2 -12.14 -1.67 -0.73
C LEU A 2 -10.72 -1.35 -0.23
N PHE A 3 -9.70 -1.98 -0.84
CA PHE A 3 -8.30 -1.73 -0.45
C PHE A 3 -7.89 -0.27 -0.64
N GLU A 4 -8.40 0.39 -1.68
CA GLU A 4 -8.22 1.83 -1.91
C GLU A 4 -8.72 2.69 -0.74
N GLU A 5 -9.85 2.31 -0.13
CA GLU A 5 -10.38 3.03 1.04
C GLU A 5 -9.42 2.91 2.23
N LEU A 6 -8.86 1.72 2.47
CA LEU A 6 -7.84 1.51 3.50
C LEU A 6 -6.58 2.34 3.23
N CYS A 7 -6.08 2.36 1.99
CA CYS A 7 -4.92 3.18 1.60
C CYS A 7 -5.14 4.67 1.89
N ASN A 8 -6.36 5.19 1.68
CA ASN A 8 -6.68 6.57 2.01
C ASN A 8 -6.58 6.86 3.52
N TYR A 9 -6.91 5.89 4.39
CA TYR A 9 -6.69 6.02 5.83
C TYR A 9 -5.21 5.95 6.20
N LEU A 10 -4.44 5.04 5.60
CA LEU A 10 -2.99 4.95 5.81
C LEU A 10 -2.30 6.27 5.43
N LEU A 11 -2.72 6.91 4.33
CA LEU A 11 -2.21 8.23 3.94
C LEU A 11 -2.59 9.35 4.93
N LYS A 12 -3.74 9.25 5.60
CA LYS A 12 -4.08 10.19 6.70
C LYS A 12 -3.20 9.95 7.91
N LEU A 13 -2.93 8.69 8.26
CA LEU A 13 -2.04 8.31 9.37
C LEU A 13 -0.61 8.84 9.13
N GLU A 14 -0.09 8.66 7.92
CA GLU A 14 1.24 9.14 7.53
C GLU A 14 1.39 10.67 7.68
N LYS A 15 0.30 11.42 7.46
CA LYS A 15 0.29 12.89 7.50
C LYS A 15 0.17 13.49 8.91
N THR A 16 -0.12 12.69 9.93
CA THR A 16 -0.26 13.18 11.31
C THR A 16 0.83 12.59 12.21
N SER A 17 1.25 13.38 13.19
CA SER A 17 2.10 12.93 14.31
C SER A 17 1.34 12.92 15.64
N LYS A 18 0.05 13.30 15.63
CA LYS A 18 -0.75 13.44 16.84
C LYS A 18 -1.38 12.10 17.23
N ARG A 19 -1.02 11.60 18.41
CA ARG A 19 -1.50 10.32 18.93
C ARG A 19 -3.03 10.20 18.97
N LEU A 20 -3.74 11.25 19.40
CA LEU A 20 -5.21 11.24 19.45
C LEU A 20 -5.83 11.16 18.06
N GLU A 21 -5.27 11.89 17.10
CA GLU A 21 -5.75 11.85 15.71
C GLU A 21 -5.51 10.46 15.07
N MET A 22 -4.37 9.83 15.35
CA MET A 22 -4.11 8.44 14.94
C MET A 22 -5.14 7.47 15.53
N ILE A 23 -5.51 7.63 16.81
CA ILE A 23 -6.54 6.82 17.46
C ILE A 23 -7.89 7.02 16.78
N ASP A 24 -8.27 8.27 16.47
CA ASP A 24 -9.53 8.58 15.80
C ASP A 24 -9.57 7.95 14.40
N ILE A 25 -8.50 8.09 13.62
CA ILE A 25 -8.38 7.50 12.29
C ILE A 25 -8.51 5.97 12.34
N LEU A 26 -7.76 5.30 13.23
CA LEU A 26 -7.80 3.84 13.35
C LEU A 26 -9.15 3.35 13.87
N SER A 27 -9.79 4.08 14.78
CA SER A 27 -11.13 3.75 15.27
C SER A 27 -12.15 3.78 14.14
N GLU A 28 -12.09 4.77 13.25
CA GLU A 28 -12.96 4.83 12.07
C GLU A 28 -12.74 3.64 11.12
N VAL A 29 -11.47 3.25 10.89
CA VAL A 29 -11.14 2.07 10.09
C VAL A 29 -11.77 0.82 10.69
N PHE A 30 -11.60 0.57 11.99
CA PHE A 30 -12.12 -0.63 12.63
C PHE A 30 -13.65 -0.69 12.67
N LEU A 31 -14.33 0.45 12.84
CA LEU A 31 -15.79 0.53 12.78
C LEU A 31 -16.36 0.25 11.38
N LYS A 32 -15.62 0.61 10.31
CA LYS A 32 -16.03 0.37 8.91
C LYS A 32 -15.61 -0.99 8.37
N THR A 33 -14.68 -1.67 9.03
CA THR A 33 -14.18 -2.97 8.59
C THR A 33 -15.22 -4.05 8.85
N LYS A 34 -15.51 -4.88 7.84
CA LYS A 34 -16.42 -6.03 8.04
C LYS A 34 -15.75 -7.03 8.97
N LYS A 35 -16.54 -7.75 9.76
CA LYS A 35 -16.03 -8.72 10.73
C LYS A 35 -15.14 -9.78 10.09
N GLU A 36 -15.44 -10.17 8.87
CA GLU A 36 -14.71 -11.20 8.12
C GLU A 36 -13.38 -10.69 7.54
N GLU A 37 -13.17 -9.37 7.52
CA GLU A 37 -11.98 -8.72 6.95
C GLU A 37 -11.01 -8.21 8.02
N ILE A 38 -11.44 -8.18 9.30
CA ILE A 38 -10.71 -7.51 10.40
C ILE A 38 -9.29 -8.05 10.59
N ASN A 39 -9.10 -9.36 10.43
CA ASN A 39 -7.79 -9.99 10.53
C ASN A 39 -6.83 -9.46 9.47
N TYR A 40 -7.28 -9.31 8.23
CA TYR A 40 -6.45 -8.77 7.15
C TYR A 40 -6.16 -7.29 7.37
N THR A 41 -7.16 -6.49 7.75
CA THR A 41 -6.99 -5.06 7.99
C THR A 41 -5.99 -4.78 9.12
N VAL A 42 -6.12 -5.47 10.26
CA VAL A 42 -5.20 -5.32 11.40
C VAL A 42 -3.78 -5.72 11.05
N ASN A 43 -3.61 -6.82 10.28
CA ASN A 43 -2.28 -7.26 9.87
C ASN A 43 -1.65 -6.29 8.85
N PHE A 44 -2.40 -5.79 7.87
CA PHE A 44 -1.88 -4.86 6.87
C PHE A 44 -1.48 -3.51 7.47
N ILE A 45 -2.23 -2.98 8.43
CA ILE A 45 -1.85 -1.74 9.15
C ILE A 45 -0.51 -1.93 9.89
N GLN A 46 -0.22 -3.15 10.32
CA GLN A 46 1.04 -3.52 10.99
C GLN A 46 2.11 -4.03 10.02
N GLU A 47 1.90 -3.89 8.71
CA GLU A 47 2.81 -4.36 7.65
C GLU A 47 3.09 -5.87 7.71
N GLN A 48 2.10 -6.65 8.14
CA GLN A 48 2.17 -8.09 8.35
C GLN A 48 1.12 -8.83 7.51
N LEU A 49 1.37 -10.11 7.24
CA LEU A 49 0.37 -11.01 6.61
C LEU A 49 -0.42 -11.81 7.65
N LEU A 50 0.26 -12.20 8.72
CA LEU A 50 -0.25 -13.00 9.82
C LEU A 50 0.37 -12.51 11.14
N PRO A 51 -0.23 -12.87 12.29
CA PRO A 51 0.35 -12.57 13.59
C PRO A 51 1.83 -13.03 13.70
N PRO A 52 2.69 -12.30 14.43
CA PRO A 52 4.13 -12.55 14.48
C PRO A 52 4.53 -13.97 14.89
N PHE A 53 3.72 -14.64 15.71
CA PHE A 53 3.99 -16.00 16.18
C PHE A 53 3.87 -17.08 15.08
N TYR A 54 3.29 -16.77 13.92
CA TYR A 54 3.34 -17.64 12.75
C TYR A 54 4.65 -17.51 11.96
N ASN A 55 5.44 -16.46 12.21
CA ASN A 55 6.73 -16.18 11.57
C ASN A 55 6.69 -16.27 10.02
N VAL A 56 5.58 -15.83 9.41
CA VAL A 56 5.41 -15.80 7.96
C VAL A 56 5.93 -14.49 7.40
N GLN A 57 6.78 -14.58 6.38
CA GLN A 57 7.30 -13.45 5.62
C GLN A 57 6.80 -13.51 4.19
N LEU A 58 6.57 -12.34 3.58
CA LEU A 58 6.15 -12.26 2.18
C LEU A 58 7.24 -12.74 1.20
N GLY A 59 8.51 -12.66 1.60
CA GLY A 59 9.64 -13.16 0.81
C GLY A 59 9.93 -12.33 -0.45
N ILE A 60 9.57 -11.05 -0.44
CA ILE A 60 9.76 -10.15 -1.59
C ILE A 60 10.91 -9.19 -1.27
N ALA A 61 11.94 -9.23 -2.10
CA ALA A 61 13.03 -8.26 -2.07
C ALA A 61 12.72 -7.04 -2.95
N ASP A 62 13.33 -5.89 -2.68
CA ASP A 62 13.14 -4.65 -3.44
C ASP A 62 13.36 -4.83 -4.95
N LYS A 63 14.33 -5.68 -5.34
CA LYS A 63 14.60 -5.96 -6.75
C LYS A 63 13.44 -6.70 -7.43
N MET A 64 12.67 -7.48 -6.68
CA MET A 64 11.46 -8.15 -7.19
C MET A 64 10.33 -7.12 -7.36
N VAL A 65 10.18 -6.20 -6.41
CA VAL A 65 9.20 -5.10 -6.50
C VAL A 65 9.51 -4.18 -7.69
N GLU A 66 10.78 -3.79 -7.87
CA GLU A 66 11.23 -2.98 -9.02
C GLU A 66 10.82 -3.64 -10.36
N LYS A 67 11.05 -4.95 -10.49
CA LYS A 67 10.65 -5.73 -11.67
C LYS A 67 9.13 -5.80 -11.84
N ALA A 68 8.39 -5.95 -10.75
CA ALA A 68 6.93 -5.99 -10.77
C ALA A 68 6.33 -4.63 -11.22
N ILE A 69 6.87 -3.52 -10.72
CA ILE A 69 6.48 -2.16 -11.15
C ILE A 69 6.78 -1.96 -12.63
N ALA A 70 8.00 -2.33 -13.07
CA ALA A 70 8.41 -2.24 -14.46
C ALA A 70 7.47 -3.02 -15.39
N LEU A 71 7.08 -4.23 -14.99
CA LEU A 71 6.12 -5.07 -15.70
C LEU A 71 4.72 -4.44 -15.73
N ALA A 72 4.19 -4.01 -14.57
CA ALA A 72 2.84 -3.48 -14.44
C ALA A 72 2.59 -2.24 -15.30
N TYR A 73 3.62 -1.39 -15.46
CA TYR A 73 3.52 -0.14 -16.22
C TYR A 73 4.24 -0.16 -17.58
N ASN A 74 4.68 -1.35 -18.03
CA ASN A 74 5.42 -1.56 -19.27
C ASN A 74 6.59 -0.57 -19.44
N LYS A 75 7.48 -0.51 -18.43
CA LYS A 75 8.68 0.33 -18.41
C LYS A 75 9.95 -0.53 -18.38
N PRO A 76 11.08 -0.04 -18.92
CA PRO A 76 12.37 -0.67 -18.70
C PRO A 76 12.71 -0.70 -17.20
N SER A 77 13.20 -1.83 -16.67
CA SER A 77 13.60 -1.92 -15.25
C SER A 77 14.70 -0.91 -14.88
N SER A 78 15.58 -0.58 -15.82
CA SER A 78 16.60 0.46 -15.63
C SER A 78 15.99 1.83 -15.30
N LYS A 79 14.80 2.14 -15.84
CA LYS A 79 14.11 3.39 -15.57
C LYS A 79 13.55 3.42 -14.15
N ILE A 80 12.90 2.34 -13.72
CA ILE A 80 12.38 2.20 -12.36
C ILE A 80 13.52 2.27 -11.33
N LEU A 81 14.65 1.61 -11.60
CA LEU A 81 15.84 1.69 -10.75
C LEU A 81 16.40 3.11 -10.64
N GLU A 82 16.48 3.84 -11.75
CA GLU A 82 16.95 5.24 -11.77
C GLU A 82 16.08 6.14 -10.90
N GLU A 83 14.76 5.97 -10.97
CA GLU A 83 13.80 6.72 -10.17
C GLU A 83 13.84 6.30 -8.70
N TYR A 84 13.91 5.00 -8.41
CA TYR A 84 14.02 4.53 -7.04
C TYR A 84 15.27 5.07 -6.34
N LYS A 85 16.41 5.12 -7.04
CA LYS A 85 17.64 5.74 -6.51
C LYS A 85 17.48 7.23 -6.18
N LYS A 86 16.54 7.93 -6.81
CA LYS A 86 16.26 9.36 -6.58
C LYS A 86 15.24 9.59 -5.48
N VAL A 87 14.21 8.75 -5.43
CA VAL A 87 13.03 8.91 -4.56
C VAL A 87 13.22 8.22 -3.21
N GLY A 88 13.87 7.05 -3.19
CA GLY A 88 14.10 6.26 -1.98
C GLY A 88 12.91 5.39 -1.56
N ASP A 89 11.75 5.51 -2.22
CA ASP A 89 10.53 4.76 -1.92
C ASP A 89 9.93 4.12 -3.19
N LEU A 90 9.74 2.79 -3.17
CA LEU A 90 9.20 2.06 -4.32
C LEU A 90 7.68 2.24 -4.48
N GLY A 91 6.95 2.52 -3.40
CA GLY A 91 5.52 2.84 -3.43
C GLY A 91 5.27 4.18 -4.14
N GLU A 92 6.08 5.20 -3.85
CA GLU A 92 6.02 6.49 -4.53
C GLU A 92 6.43 6.37 -6.00
N VAL A 93 7.47 5.60 -6.32
CA VAL A 93 7.84 5.28 -7.71
C VAL A 93 6.67 4.61 -8.43
N ALA A 94 6.06 3.59 -7.83
CA ALA A 94 4.88 2.94 -8.39
C ALA A 94 3.71 3.92 -8.60
N ASN A 95 3.47 4.82 -7.66
CA ASN A 95 2.39 5.81 -7.73
C ASN A 95 2.63 6.84 -8.84
N LYS A 96 3.89 7.21 -9.14
CA LYS A 96 4.22 8.13 -10.26
C LYS A 96 3.86 7.58 -11.63
N HIS A 97 3.92 6.26 -11.79
CA HIS A 97 3.53 5.58 -13.04
C HIS A 97 2.05 5.18 -13.08
N LYS A 98 1.27 5.49 -12.03
CA LYS A 98 -0.15 5.17 -11.98
C LYS A 98 -0.86 5.73 -13.21
N ILE A 99 -1.36 4.83 -14.05
CA ILE A 99 -2.19 5.20 -15.18
C ILE A 99 -3.59 5.46 -14.61
N TYR A 100 -4.06 6.72 -14.65
CA TYR A 100 -5.49 6.97 -14.55
C TYR A 100 -6.13 6.38 -15.80
N PHE A 101 -6.68 5.18 -15.70
CA PHE A 101 -7.58 4.68 -16.74
C PHE A 101 -8.79 5.62 -16.79
N GLN A 102 -8.72 6.66 -17.63
CA GLN A 102 -9.88 7.46 -18.04
C GLN A 102 -10.77 6.72 -19.06
N VAL A 103 -10.50 5.46 -19.36
CA VAL A 103 -11.20 4.70 -20.40
C VAL A 103 -11.58 3.34 -19.82
N PHE A 104 -12.82 3.26 -19.33
CA PHE A 104 -13.72 2.10 -19.14
C PHE A 104 -14.70 2.33 -17.96
N ARG A 105 -15.25 3.54 -17.85
CA ARG A 105 -16.70 3.70 -17.62
C ARG A 105 -17.38 3.66 -18.99
N LEU A 106 -17.44 2.48 -19.61
CA LEU A 106 -18.39 2.24 -20.70
C LEU A 106 -19.51 1.38 -20.12
N LYS A 107 -20.63 2.06 -19.88
CA LYS A 107 -22.01 1.59 -19.69
C LYS A 107 -22.23 0.42 -18.74
#